data_AF-A0A7J4DDA9-F1
#
_entry.id   AF-A0A7J4DDA9-F1
#
_cell.length_a   1.000
_cell.length_b   1.000
_cell.length_c   1.000
_cell.angle_alpha   90.00
_cell.angle_beta   90.00
_cell.angle_gamma   90.00
#
_symmetry.space_group_name_H-M   'P 1'
#
loop_
_entity.id
_entity.type
_entity.pdbx_description
1 polymer ?
#
loop_
_entity_poly.entity_id
_entity_poly.type
_entity_poly.pdbx_seq_one_letter_code
_entity_poly.pdbx_strand_id
1 'polypeptide(L)'
;MARADSLVWFLAGFTQLFVGSSLAADPTLATLGIILELTGGGSVLLGLYMLLFLARYHKEFESSYSKLEKTTMVRNDQGIPHRVDSGSKTVKAVWYVIPVLLTFFAAVGWLANQ
;
A
#
# COMPACT_ATOMS: atom_id res chain seq x y z
N MET A 1 -4.95 9.12 1.15
CA MET A 1 -3.69 9.14 0.39
C MET A 1 -2.66 8.30 1.11
N ALA A 2 -2.22 8.67 2.32
CA ALA A 2 -1.28 7.89 3.15
C ALA A 2 -1.54 6.36 3.24
N ARG A 3 -2.80 5.94 3.22
CA ARG A 3 -3.18 4.51 3.29
C ARG A 3 -2.93 3.71 2.01
N ALA A 4 -3.16 4.33 0.86
CA ALA A 4 -2.88 3.71 -0.43
C ALA A 4 -1.36 3.74 -0.69
N ASP A 5 -0.73 4.86 -0.32
CA ASP A 5 0.70 5.09 -0.53
C ASP A 5 1.55 4.09 0.29
N SER A 6 1.16 3.75 1.52
CA SER A 6 1.84 2.72 2.32
C SER A 6 1.77 1.32 1.69
N LEU A 7 0.65 1.01 1.03
CA LEU A 7 0.42 -0.28 0.39
C LEU A 7 1.22 -0.40 -0.91
N VAL A 8 1.31 0.69 -1.67
CA VAL A 8 2.20 0.80 -2.83
C VAL A 8 3.66 0.69 -2.39
N TRP A 9 4.03 1.27 -1.24
CA TRP A 9 5.41 1.17 -0.77
C TRP A 9 5.78 -0.27 -0.39
N PHE A 10 4.86 -0.94 0.30
CA PHE A 10 5.00 -2.35 0.65
C PHE A 10 5.08 -3.26 -0.59
N LEU A 11 4.25 -2.99 -1.60
CA LEU A 11 4.30 -3.68 -2.90
C LEU A 11 5.66 -3.51 -3.59
N ALA A 12 6.15 -2.27 -3.66
CA ALA A 12 7.42 -2.00 -4.34
C ALA A 12 8.60 -2.69 -3.64
N GLY A 13 8.59 -2.76 -2.29
CA GLY A 13 9.57 -3.55 -1.54
C GLY A 13 9.57 -5.03 -1.93
N PHE A 14 8.41 -5.68 -1.97
CA PHE A 14 8.31 -7.08 -2.39
C PHE A 14 8.65 -7.30 -3.87
N THR A 15 8.31 -6.33 -4.72
CA THR A 15 8.69 -6.37 -6.14
C THR A 15 10.20 -6.30 -6.28
N GLN A 16 10.85 -5.48 -5.47
CA GLN A 16 12.30 -5.34 -5.45
C GLN A 16 13.00 -6.62 -4.96
N LEU A 17 12.44 -7.28 -3.94
CA LEU A 17 12.89 -8.61 -3.49
C LEU A 17 12.76 -9.65 -4.61
N PHE A 18 11.59 -9.72 -5.25
CA PHE A 18 11.33 -10.65 -6.35
C PHE A 18 12.32 -10.44 -7.51
N VAL A 19 12.44 -9.21 -7.98
CA VAL A 19 13.38 -8.85 -9.05
C VAL A 19 14.83 -9.13 -8.61
N GLY A 20 15.21 -8.73 -7.40
CA GLY A 20 16.54 -8.99 -6.83
C GLY A 20 16.92 -10.47 -6.84
N SER A 21 16.02 -11.34 -6.37
CA SER A 21 16.22 -12.81 -6.39
C SER A 21 16.40 -13.36 -7.80
N SER A 22 15.64 -12.85 -8.78
CA SER A 22 15.77 -13.29 -10.18
C SER A 22 17.07 -12.82 -10.84
N LEU A 23 17.58 -11.64 -10.48
CA LEU A 23 18.85 -11.12 -11.01
C LEU A 23 20.07 -11.75 -10.33
N ALA A 24 19.94 -12.17 -9.06
CA ALA A 24 21.00 -12.83 -8.32
C ALA A 24 21.42 -14.18 -8.94
N ALA A 25 20.54 -14.78 -9.74
CA ALA A 25 20.81 -16.03 -10.46
C ALA A 25 21.86 -15.89 -11.59
N ASP A 26 22.06 -14.68 -12.13
CA ASP A 26 23.07 -14.41 -13.15
C ASP A 26 24.37 -13.88 -12.50
N PRO A 27 25.54 -14.54 -12.70
CA PRO A 27 26.80 -14.11 -12.11
C PRO A 27 27.26 -12.71 -12.53
N THR A 28 26.79 -12.18 -13.66
CA THR A 28 27.10 -10.81 -14.11
C THR A 28 26.28 -9.75 -13.38
N LEU A 29 25.10 -10.11 -12.88
CA LEU A 29 24.13 -9.22 -12.22
C LEU A 29 24.02 -9.50 -10.71
N ALA A 30 24.72 -10.50 -10.20
CA ALA A 30 24.66 -10.94 -8.80
C ALA A 30 24.79 -9.79 -7.78
N THR A 31 25.73 -8.88 -8.00
CA THR A 31 25.92 -7.71 -7.12
C THR A 31 24.70 -6.78 -7.10
N LEU A 32 24.05 -6.57 -8.25
CA LEU A 32 22.83 -5.78 -8.33
C LEU A 32 21.65 -6.51 -7.68
N GLY A 33 21.55 -7.83 -7.87
CA GLY A 33 20.57 -8.69 -7.20
C GLY A 33 20.65 -8.55 -5.68
N ILE A 34 21.86 -8.67 -5.12
CA ILE A 34 22.11 -8.54 -3.67
C ILE A 34 21.72 -7.14 -3.15
N ILE A 35 22.09 -6.07 -3.86
CA ILE A 35 21.73 -4.70 -3.46
C ILE A 35 20.21 -4.52 -3.46
N LEU A 36 19.54 -5.02 -4.50
CA LEU A 36 18.09 -4.94 -4.62
C LEU A 36 17.39 -5.75 -3.54
N GLU A 37 17.91 -6.92 -3.19
CA GLU A 37 17.32 -7.75 -2.14
C GLU A 37 17.50 -7.12 -0.75
N LEU A 38 18.70 -6.59 -0.46
CA LEU A 38 18.98 -5.90 0.81
C LEU A 38 18.10 -4.66 0.99
N THR A 39 18.03 -3.81 -0.02
CA THR A 39 17.23 -2.58 0.04
C THR A 39 15.73 -2.87 -0.09
N GLY A 40 15.35 -3.96 -0.77
CA GLY A 40 13.98 -4.44 -0.87
C GLY A 40 13.46 -4.93 0.47
N GLY A 41 14.26 -5.68 1.23
CA GLY A 41 13.92 -6.12 2.58
C GLY A 41 13.70 -4.94 3.53
N GLY A 42 14.54 -3.90 3.43
CA GLY A 42 14.35 -2.65 4.17
C GLY A 42 13.03 -1.95 3.83
N SER A 43 12.69 -1.87 2.54
CA SER A 43 11.42 -1.29 2.06
C SER A 43 10.20 -2.09 2.54
N VAL A 44 10.28 -3.42 2.57
CA VAL A 44 9.22 -4.29 3.10
C VAL A 44 8.99 -4.03 4.58
N LEU A 45 10.07 -3.93 5.38
CA LEU A 45 9.96 -3.63 6.81
C LEU A 45 9.33 -2.26 7.06
N LEU A 46 9.73 -1.24 6.30
CA LEU A 46 9.17 0.10 6.40
C LEU A 46 7.69 0.12 5.99
N GLY A 47 7.34 -0.55 4.89
CA GLY A 47 5.97 -0.72 4.44
C GLY A 47 5.10 -1.43 5.49
N LEU A 48 5.61 -2.50 6.08
CA LEU A 48 4.93 -3.24 7.16
C LEU A 48 4.72 -2.36 8.39
N TYR A 49 5.75 -1.61 8.80
CA TYR A 49 5.65 -0.65 9.90
C TYR A 49 4.55 0.39 9.63
N MET A 50 4.51 0.97 8.43
CA MET A 50 3.48 1.93 8.06
C MET A 50 2.07 1.30 8.05
N LEU A 51 1.92 0.07 7.57
CA LEU A 51 0.64 -0.65 7.57
C LEU A 51 0.16 -0.94 8.99
N LEU A 52 1.04 -1.41 9.88
CA LEU A 52 0.71 -1.66 11.29
C LEU A 52 0.37 -0.36 12.02
N PHE A 53 1.15 0.70 11.81
CA PHE A 53 0.89 2.02 12.36
C PHE A 53 -0.49 2.51 11.90
N LEU A 54 -0.80 2.39 10.62
CA LEU A 54 -2.08 2.80 10.07
C LEU A 54 -3.26 1.98 10.62
N ALA A 55 -3.09 0.67 10.78
CA ALA A 55 -4.09 -0.19 11.40
C ALA A 55 -4.36 0.23 12.86
N ARG A 56 -3.31 0.60 13.59
CA ARG A 56 -3.40 1.04 14.99
C ARG A 56 -4.11 2.38 15.15
N TYR A 57 -3.85 3.35 14.27
CA TYR A 57 -4.38 4.72 14.38
C TYR A 57 -5.58 4.99 13.46
N HIS A 58 -6.23 3.93 12.96
CA HIS A 58 -7.27 4.03 11.93
C HIS A 58 -8.40 5.02 12.26
N LYS A 59 -8.85 5.06 13.53
CA LYS A 59 -9.94 5.93 13.99
C LYS A 59 -9.58 7.42 13.95
N GLU A 60 -8.35 7.77 14.29
CA GLU A 60 -7.87 9.16 14.31
C GLU A 60 -7.65 9.71 12.88
N PHE A 61 -7.27 8.82 11.95
CA PHE A 61 -7.13 9.18 10.54
C PHE A 61 -8.47 9.29 9.81
N GLU A 62 -9.48 8.48 10.14
CA GLU A 62 -10.79 8.57 9.47
C GLU A 62 -11.49 9.89 9.78
N SER A 63 -11.43 10.35 11.02
CA SER A 63 -12.05 11.62 11.45
C SER A 63 -11.29 12.85 10.94
N SER A 64 -9.94 12.80 10.91
CA SER A 64 -9.11 13.96 10.58
C SER A 64 -8.83 14.12 9.08
N TYR A 65 -8.81 13.02 8.32
CA TYR A 65 -8.44 12.99 6.89
C TYR A 65 -9.61 12.69 5.95
N SER A 66 -10.86 12.70 6.44
CA SER A 66 -12.03 12.78 5.56
C SER A 66 -11.92 14.07 4.74
N LYS A 67 -11.33 13.93 3.55
CA LYS A 67 -11.00 15.00 2.62
C LYS A 67 -12.20 15.91 2.43
N LEU A 68 -12.13 17.12 2.99
CA LEU A 68 -13.08 18.20 2.78
C LEU A 68 -13.32 18.49 1.27
N GLU A 69 -12.36 18.12 0.42
CA GLU A 69 -12.40 18.18 -1.04
C GLU A 69 -13.51 17.33 -1.70
N LYS A 70 -13.86 16.17 -1.12
CA LYS A 70 -14.88 15.25 -1.66
C LYS A 70 -16.07 15.07 -0.73
N THR A 71 -16.28 16.01 0.18
CA THR A 71 -17.50 16.01 1.01
C THR A 71 -18.52 16.94 0.41
N THR A 72 -19.72 16.42 0.12
CA THR A 72 -20.87 17.25 -0.22
C THR A 72 -21.64 17.53 1.07
N MET A 73 -22.17 18.74 1.19
CA MET A 73 -23.01 19.12 2.33
C MET A 73 -24.45 18.77 1.96
N VAL A 74 -24.99 17.71 2.55
CA VAL A 74 -26.35 17.25 2.33
C VAL A 74 -27.18 17.63 3.55
N ARG A 75 -28.43 18.03 3.34
CA ARG A 75 -29.34 18.38 4.43
C ARG A 75 -30.14 17.13 4.80
N ASN A 76 -30.20 16.78 6.09
CA ASN A 76 -31.03 15.66 6.54
C ASN A 76 -32.52 16.05 6.53
N ASP A 77 -33.38 15.08 6.81
CA ASP A 77 -34.86 15.27 6.84
C ASP A 77 -35.32 16.29 7.89
N GLN A 78 -34.45 16.62 8.86
CA GLN A 78 -34.68 17.63 9.90
C GLN A 78 -34.11 19.00 9.56
N GLY A 79 -33.58 19.19 8.35
CA GLY A 79 -33.01 20.46 7.90
C GLY A 79 -31.58 20.74 8.37
N ILE A 80 -30.96 19.81 9.10
CA ILE A 80 -29.61 19.91 9.66
C ILE A 80 -28.59 19.51 8.58
N PRO A 81 -27.61 20.36 8.26
CA PRO A 81 -26.60 20.02 7.29
C PRO A 81 -25.60 19.03 7.88
N HIS A 82 -25.35 17.94 7.16
CA HIS A 82 -24.34 16.93 7.49
C HIS A 82 -23.43 16.71 6.28
N ARG A 83 -22.17 16.35 6.54
CA ARG A 83 -21.19 16.08 5.48
C ARG A 83 -21.29 14.63 5.04
N VAL A 84 -21.39 14.40 3.74
CA VAL A 84 -21.39 13.07 3.13
C VAL A 84 -20.24 12.97 2.15
N ASP A 85 -19.40 11.94 2.30
CA ASP A 85 -18.31 11.62 1.37
C ASP A 85 -18.89 11.18 0.02
N SER A 86 -18.63 11.94 -1.04
CA SER A 86 -19.06 11.65 -2.40
C SER A 86 -18.08 10.76 -3.18
N GLY A 87 -16.99 10.30 -2.53
CA GLY A 87 -16.05 9.38 -3.14
C GLY A 87 -16.66 8.02 -3.44
N SER A 88 -16.55 7.56 -4.70
CA SER A 88 -16.92 6.20 -5.10
C SER A 88 -16.20 5.15 -4.24
N LYS A 89 -16.98 4.36 -3.49
CA LYS A 89 -16.48 3.24 -2.69
C LYS A 89 -15.78 2.19 -3.56
N THR A 90 -16.26 2.00 -4.78
CA THR A 90 -15.68 1.06 -5.75
C THR A 90 -14.26 1.45 -6.13
N VAL A 91 -14.01 2.73 -6.44
CA VAL A 91 -12.67 3.20 -6.80
C VAL A 91 -11.70 2.99 -5.63
N LYS A 92 -12.13 3.28 -4.40
CA LYS A 92 -11.31 3.03 -3.21
C LYS A 92 -10.97 1.54 -3.06
N ALA A 93 -11.93 0.64 -3.25
CA ALA A 93 -11.70 -0.80 -3.15
C ALA A 93 -10.67 -1.31 -4.17
N VAL A 94 -10.75 -0.87 -5.43
CA VAL A 94 -9.80 -1.26 -6.49
C VAL A 94 -8.36 -0.90 -6.12
N TRP A 95 -8.13 0.31 -5.60
CA TRP A 95 -6.81 0.78 -5.18
C TRP A 95 -6.22 0.05 -3.97
N TYR A 96 -7.02 -0.72 -3.23
CA TYR A 96 -6.53 -1.60 -2.17
C TYR A 96 -6.34 -3.03 -2.64
N VAL A 97 -7.32 -3.57 -3.37
CA VAL A 97 -7.32 -4.98 -3.77
C VAL A 97 -6.18 -5.28 -4.74
N ILE A 98 -5.96 -4.42 -5.74
CA ILE A 98 -4.92 -4.65 -6.74
C ILE A 98 -3.53 -4.74 -6.10
N PRO A 99 -3.06 -3.74 -5.31
CA PRO A 99 -1.71 -3.81 -4.80
C PRO A 99 -1.53 -4.91 -3.75
N VAL A 100 -2.57 -5.27 -2.98
CA VAL A 100 -2.54 -6.44 -2.07
C VAL A 100 -2.31 -7.73 -2.84
N LEU A 101 -3.07 -7.99 -3.91
CA LEU A 101 -2.93 -9.19 -4.72
C LEU A 101 -1.56 -9.26 -5.39
N LEU A 102 -1.10 -8.15 -5.98
CA LEU A 102 0.23 -8.08 -6.59
C LEU A 102 1.34 -8.31 -5.57
N THR A 103 1.20 -7.77 -4.35
CA THR A 103 2.18 -8.00 -3.28
C THR A 103 2.22 -9.46 -2.89
N PHE A 104 1.06 -10.10 -2.79
CA PHE A 104 0.97 -11.53 -2.50
C PHE A 104 1.70 -12.37 -3.58
N PHE A 105 1.45 -12.10 -4.87
CA PHE A 105 2.14 -12.80 -5.95
C PHE A 105 3.65 -12.53 -5.96
N ALA A 106 4.08 -11.29 -5.72
CA ALA A 106 5.50 -10.96 -5.63
C ALA A 106 6.18 -11.66 -4.45
N ALA A 107 5.51 -11.75 -3.29
CA ALA A 107 6.01 -12.45 -2.10
C ALA A 107 6.14 -13.95 -2.35
N VAL A 108 5.12 -14.58 -2.95
CA VAL A 108 5.17 -16.00 -3.32
C VAL A 108 6.25 -16.27 -4.36
N GLY A 109 6.36 -15.41 -5.37
CA GLY A 109 7.40 -15.52 -6.40
C GLY A 109 8.81 -15.37 -5.83
N TRP A 110 9.01 -14.45 -4.89
CA TRP A 110 10.29 -14.31 -4.19
C TRP A 110 10.61 -15.54 -3.35
N LEU A 111 9.63 -16.06 -2.58
CA LEU A 111 9.81 -17.25 -1.77
C LEU A 111 10.12 -18.50 -2.62
N ALA A 112 9.57 -18.59 -3.82
CA ALA A 112 9.83 -19.69 -4.76
C ALA A 112 11.19 -19.59 -5.45
N ASN A 113 11.82 -18.41 -5.44
CA ASN A 113 13.14 -18.15 -6.04
C ASN A 113 14.30 -18.23 -5.04
N GLN A 114 14.02 -18.48 -3.76
CA GLN A 114 15.03 -18.82 -2.74
C GLN A 114 15.52 -20.27 -2.93
#